data_AF-A0A5E4EKQ5-F1
#
_entry.id   AF-A0A5E4EKQ5-F1
#
_cell.length_a   1.000
_cell.length_b   1.000
_cell.length_c   1.000
_cell.angle_alpha   90.00
_cell.angle_beta   90.00
_cell.angle_gamma   90.00
#
_symmetry.space_group_name_H-M   'P 1'
#
loop_
_entity.id
_entity.type
_entity.pdbx_description
1 polymer ?
#
loop_
_entity_poly.entity_id
_entity_poly.type
_entity_poly.pdbx_seq_one_letter_code
_entity_poly.pdbx_strand_id
1 'polypeptide(L)'
;MASSNYRDESDDLTLSLLPEPLPQNGDHENKDESLSIRVWIETKKLWQIVGPAIFSRLASYTMNVITQAFAGHLGEVQLASISIANTVIVGFNFGLLLGMASALETLCGQAFGAKRYHMLGIYLQRSWIVLFLCCFLLTPVYVFATPILKLLGQTDDVAELSGVVALWLLPLHFSFAFQFPLQRFLQCQLKNIVIAWVSLTGLLVNALVSWLFIYVLDYGVVGAAIALDISWWFLVFGLYVYAACGWCPQTWTGFSMQAFSGLWEFIKLSAASGVMLCLENWYYRILILMTGNLKNATIAVDALSVCMTINGWELMIPLAFFAGTGVRVANELGAGNWKGAKFATKVSVVESTVIGVFFCVLIMAVHDKIAYIFTSSSAVLEAVDEMAYLLAVTILLNSVQPVLSGVAVGSGWQAWVAYINLFCYYIVGLPLGFLMGWVFNLSIGGIWGGMIFGGTGIQTLILAIITIRRDWEKEAEKANQRVLQWSTPKPDNQSEEQVH
;
A
#
# COMPACT_ATOMS: atom_id res chain seq x y z
N MET A 1 56.41 -33.67 13.07
CA MET A 1 56.84 -32.35 12.55
C MET A 1 55.87 -31.91 11.46
N ALA A 2 55.16 -30.81 11.73
CA ALA A 2 54.42 -29.90 10.85
C ALA A 2 53.50 -30.46 9.74
N SER A 3 52.19 -30.49 10.03
CA SER A 3 51.12 -30.28 9.04
C SER A 3 50.83 -28.78 8.94
N SER A 4 50.96 -28.17 7.76
CA SER A 4 50.65 -26.76 7.53
C SER A 4 49.16 -26.54 7.25
N ASN A 5 48.52 -25.75 8.12
CA ASN A 5 47.22 -25.14 7.92
C ASN A 5 47.25 -24.13 6.76
N TYR A 6 46.35 -24.29 5.80
CA TYR A 6 45.76 -23.17 5.08
C TYR A 6 44.27 -23.14 5.45
N ARG A 7 43.88 -22.14 6.24
CA ARG A 7 42.48 -21.80 6.50
C ARG A 7 42.01 -20.96 5.31
N ASP A 8 40.96 -21.44 4.65
CA ASP A 8 40.20 -20.68 3.67
C ASP A 8 39.27 -19.72 4.43
N GLU A 9 39.39 -18.42 4.17
CA GLU A 9 38.65 -17.31 4.78
C GLU A 9 37.43 -16.92 3.92
N SER A 10 36.62 -17.88 3.46
CA SER A 10 35.54 -17.60 2.50
C SER A 10 34.11 -17.93 2.94
N ASP A 11 33.86 -18.31 4.21
CA ASP A 11 32.55 -18.86 4.62
C ASP A 11 31.68 -17.98 5.53
N ASP A 12 31.97 -16.69 5.69
CA ASP A 12 31.30 -15.85 6.71
C ASP A 12 30.37 -14.74 6.16
N LEU A 13 29.61 -15.01 5.09
CA LEU A 13 28.70 -14.03 4.46
C LEU A 13 27.23 -14.42 4.38
N THR A 14 26.81 -15.45 5.12
CA THR A 14 25.39 -15.84 5.27
C THR A 14 24.85 -15.45 6.64
N LEU A 15 24.74 -14.15 6.88
CA LEU A 15 24.00 -13.62 8.03
C LEU A 15 22.56 -14.18 8.00
N SER A 16 22.22 -14.97 9.02
CA SER A 16 20.90 -15.58 9.15
C SER A 16 19.81 -14.50 9.08
N LEU A 17 18.89 -14.61 8.12
CA LEU A 17 17.81 -13.64 7.87
C LEU A 17 16.77 -13.54 9.01
N LEU A 18 16.98 -14.30 10.09
CA LEU A 18 16.31 -14.20 11.38
C LEU A 18 17.39 -14.36 12.47
N PRO A 19 17.32 -13.64 13.61
CA PRO A 19 18.15 -13.97 14.77
C PRO A 19 17.95 -15.45 15.13
N GLU A 20 19.03 -16.17 15.40
CA GLU A 20 18.95 -17.56 15.87
C GLU A 20 17.98 -17.66 17.08
N PRO A 21 17.16 -18.72 17.16
CA PRO A 21 16.48 -19.01 18.41
C PRO A 21 17.55 -19.35 19.44
N LEU A 22 17.52 -18.64 20.57
CA LEU A 22 18.24 -19.09 21.77
C LEU A 22 17.95 -20.58 22.00
N PRO A 23 18.96 -21.39 22.34
CA PRO A 23 18.80 -22.83 22.48
C PRO A 23 17.66 -23.13 23.46
N GLN A 24 16.75 -24.02 23.04
CA GLN A 24 15.71 -24.61 23.89
C GLN A 24 16.37 -25.50 24.95
N ASN A 25 16.95 -24.88 25.98
CA ASN A 25 17.17 -25.50 27.27
C ASN A 25 16.09 -24.96 28.22
N GLY A 26 15.43 -25.90 28.91
CA GLY A 26 14.13 -25.78 29.55
C GLY A 26 13.83 -24.49 30.31
N ASP A 27 12.55 -24.08 30.25
CA ASP A 27 11.76 -23.42 31.29
C ASP A 27 12.47 -22.43 32.24
N HIS A 28 13.39 -21.63 31.70
CA HIS A 28 13.79 -20.37 32.31
C HIS A 28 13.15 -19.26 31.48
N GLU A 29 11.93 -18.87 31.89
CA GLU A 29 11.41 -17.56 31.58
C GLU A 29 12.50 -16.52 31.91
N ASN A 30 13.09 -15.89 30.90
CA ASN A 30 13.75 -14.59 31.03
C ASN A 30 12.68 -13.57 31.45
N LYS A 31 12.37 -13.59 32.75
CA LYS A 31 11.36 -12.77 33.43
C LYS A 31 11.83 -11.33 33.69
N ASP A 32 13.09 -11.01 33.41
CA ASP A 32 13.72 -9.73 33.74
C ASP A 32 14.23 -8.90 32.54
N GLU A 33 13.77 -9.14 31.31
CA GLU A 33 13.87 -8.09 30.31
C GLU A 33 12.80 -7.04 30.58
N SER A 34 13.22 -5.84 30.98
CA SER A 34 12.32 -4.72 31.22
C SER A 34 11.41 -4.49 30.00
N LEU A 35 10.15 -4.11 30.23
CA LEU A 35 9.19 -3.82 29.15
C LEU A 35 9.78 -2.87 28.11
N SER A 36 10.57 -1.89 28.55
CA SER A 36 11.28 -0.94 27.69
C SER A 36 12.26 -1.61 26.72
N ILE A 37 13.00 -2.63 27.17
CA ILE A 37 13.92 -3.40 26.31
C ILE A 37 13.13 -4.18 25.26
N ARG A 38 12.05 -4.85 25.68
CA ARG A 38 11.19 -5.61 24.75
C ARG A 38 10.54 -4.71 23.70
N VAL A 39 10.00 -3.57 24.12
CA VAL A 39 9.45 -2.56 23.21
C VAL A 39 10.53 -2.11 22.23
N TRP A 40 11.71 -1.73 22.72
CA TRP A 40 12.81 -1.27 21.87
C TRP A 40 13.26 -2.31 20.83
N ILE A 41 13.32 -3.59 21.21
CA ILE A 41 13.64 -4.68 20.27
C ILE A 41 12.58 -4.78 19.17
N GLU A 42 11.30 -4.74 19.54
CA GLU A 42 10.22 -4.82 18.56
C GLU A 42 10.14 -3.56 17.70
N THR A 43 10.33 -2.37 18.27
CA THR A 43 10.49 -1.10 17.56
C THR A 43 11.59 -1.21 16.50
N LYS A 44 12.79 -1.71 16.86
CA LYS A 44 13.88 -1.90 15.89
C LYS A 44 13.49 -2.81 14.72
N LYS A 45 12.84 -3.94 15.01
CA LYS A 45 12.36 -4.87 13.98
C LYS A 45 11.28 -4.23 13.10
N LEU A 46 10.37 -3.47 13.69
CA LEU A 46 9.33 -2.75 12.97
C LEU A 46 9.92 -1.68 12.05
N TRP A 47 10.81 -0.84 12.56
CA TRP A 47 11.43 0.27 11.81
C TRP A 47 12.39 -0.20 10.72
N GLN A 48 13.01 -1.37 10.86
CA GLN A 48 13.75 -2.02 9.77
C GLN A 48 12.86 -2.24 8.53
N ILE A 49 11.55 -2.40 8.75
CA ILE A 49 10.57 -2.59 7.68
C ILE A 49 9.90 -1.26 7.31
N VAL A 50 9.34 -0.57 8.31
CA VAL A 50 8.52 0.63 8.13
C VAL A 50 9.34 1.80 7.60
N GLY A 51 10.54 2.07 8.14
CA GLY A 51 11.36 3.23 7.74
C GLY A 51 11.64 3.27 6.24
N PRO A 52 12.26 2.22 5.65
CA PRO A 52 12.50 2.18 4.21
C PRO A 52 11.20 2.13 3.39
N ALA A 53 10.11 1.56 3.94
CA ALA A 53 8.81 1.54 3.27
C ALA A 53 8.13 2.93 3.23
N ILE A 54 8.29 3.76 4.27
CA ILE A 54 7.86 5.16 4.25
C ILE A 54 8.58 5.89 3.13
N PHE A 55 9.92 5.77 3.12
CA PHE A 55 10.75 6.44 2.13
C PHE A 55 10.41 6.00 0.70
N SER A 56 10.27 4.69 0.45
CA SER A 56 9.96 4.20 -0.89
C SER A 56 8.59 4.65 -1.38
N ARG A 57 7.58 4.67 -0.50
CA ARG A 57 6.23 5.18 -0.82
C ARG A 57 6.24 6.67 -1.10
N LEU A 58 6.92 7.46 -0.28
CA LEU A 58 7.09 8.90 -0.52
C LEU A 58 7.75 9.14 -1.88
N ALA A 59 8.87 8.46 -2.17
CA ALA A 59 9.55 8.59 -3.45
C ALA A 59 8.64 8.22 -4.65
N SER A 60 7.94 7.08 -4.59
CA SER A 60 6.99 6.69 -5.64
C SER A 60 5.81 7.65 -5.78
N TYR A 61 5.32 8.23 -4.69
CA TYR A 61 4.27 9.25 -4.74
C TYR A 61 4.80 10.56 -5.35
N THR A 62 6.00 10.99 -4.97
CA THR A 62 6.66 12.17 -5.52
C THR A 62 6.90 12.07 -7.02
N MET A 63 7.12 10.88 -7.58
CA MET A 63 7.19 10.70 -9.04
C MET A 63 5.91 11.21 -9.75
N ASN A 64 4.73 10.91 -9.20
CA ASN A 64 3.47 11.40 -9.75
C ASN A 64 3.36 12.93 -9.64
N VAL A 65 3.78 13.49 -8.49
CA VAL A 65 3.79 14.95 -8.26
C VAL A 65 4.72 15.66 -9.24
N ILE A 66 5.92 15.12 -9.46
CA ILE A 66 6.88 15.65 -10.44
C ILE A 66 6.24 15.65 -11.83
N THR A 67 5.69 14.53 -12.28
CA THR A 67 5.09 14.46 -13.63
C THR A 67 3.92 15.45 -13.79
N GLN A 68 3.08 15.62 -12.77
CA GLN A 68 2.04 16.64 -12.76
C GLN A 68 2.64 18.06 -12.83
N ALA A 69 3.69 18.35 -12.05
CA ALA A 69 4.34 19.65 -12.07
C ALA A 69 4.92 19.98 -13.45
N PHE A 70 5.57 19.02 -14.13
CA PHE A 70 6.04 19.22 -15.50
C PHE A 70 4.86 19.45 -16.47
N ALA A 71 3.77 18.70 -16.35
CA ALA A 71 2.57 18.90 -17.16
C ALA A 71 1.93 20.29 -16.92
N GLY A 72 2.02 20.81 -15.69
CA GLY A 72 1.62 22.17 -15.31
C GLY A 72 2.26 23.27 -16.13
N HIS A 73 3.52 23.09 -16.53
CA HIS A 73 4.24 24.06 -17.36
C HIS A 73 3.85 24.02 -18.84
N LEU A 74 3.17 22.95 -19.28
CA LEU A 74 2.66 22.84 -20.66
C LEU A 74 1.33 23.59 -20.86
N GLY A 75 0.54 23.73 -19.80
CA GLY A 75 -0.74 24.45 -19.82
C GLY A 75 -1.77 23.85 -18.86
N GLU A 76 -2.86 24.59 -18.66
CA GLU A 76 -3.93 24.24 -17.71
C GLU A 76 -4.67 22.95 -18.13
N VAL A 77 -4.98 22.79 -19.41
CA VAL A 77 -5.65 21.58 -19.94
C VAL A 77 -4.76 20.36 -19.79
N GLN A 78 -3.46 20.50 -20.07
CA GLN A 78 -2.47 19.43 -19.97
C GLN A 78 -2.31 18.94 -18.52
N LEU A 79 -2.22 19.89 -17.57
CA LEU A 79 -2.20 19.59 -16.15
C LEU A 79 -3.46 18.86 -15.70
N ALA A 80 -4.63 19.38 -16.06
CA ALA A 80 -5.92 18.80 -15.72
C ALA A 80 -6.02 17.37 -16.26
N SER A 81 -5.63 17.14 -17.51
CA SER A 81 -5.68 15.81 -18.13
C SER A 81 -4.74 14.80 -17.50
N ILE A 82 -3.49 15.17 -17.21
CA ILE A 82 -2.52 14.30 -16.51
C ILE A 82 -2.98 14.02 -15.08
N SER A 83 -3.50 15.04 -14.40
CA SER A 83 -4.04 14.90 -13.04
C SER A 83 -5.22 13.96 -13.02
N ILE A 84 -6.22 14.12 -13.90
CA ILE A 84 -7.40 13.26 -13.99
C ILE A 84 -7.00 11.83 -14.36
N ALA A 85 -6.12 11.65 -15.36
CA ALA A 85 -5.67 10.31 -15.75
C ALA A 85 -4.96 9.58 -14.59
N ASN A 86 -4.05 10.25 -13.88
CA ASN A 86 -3.32 9.63 -12.76
C ASN A 86 -4.20 9.46 -11.52
N THR A 87 -4.96 10.48 -11.15
CA THR A 87 -5.77 10.45 -9.95
C THR A 87 -6.98 9.57 -10.18
N VAL A 88 -7.83 9.80 -11.18
CA VAL A 88 -9.09 9.09 -11.41
C VAL A 88 -8.87 7.72 -12.04
N ILE A 89 -8.27 7.65 -13.23
CA ILE A 89 -8.19 6.41 -14.01
C ILE A 89 -7.18 5.43 -13.39
N VAL A 90 -5.92 5.84 -13.26
CA VAL A 90 -4.87 5.00 -12.64
C VAL A 90 -5.20 4.73 -11.19
N GLY A 91 -5.59 5.76 -10.44
CA GLY A 91 -5.86 5.61 -9.02
C GLY A 91 -7.07 4.73 -8.68
N PHE A 92 -8.06 4.58 -9.58
CA PHE A 92 -9.13 3.59 -9.43
C PHE A 92 -8.57 2.16 -9.42
N ASN A 93 -7.66 1.86 -10.35
CA ASN A 93 -7.04 0.55 -10.51
C ASN A 93 -5.94 0.26 -9.48
N PHE A 94 -5.20 1.31 -9.08
CA PHE A 94 -4.10 1.24 -8.12
C PHE A 94 -4.52 0.60 -6.80
N GLY A 95 -5.64 1.05 -6.22
CA GLY A 95 -6.14 0.54 -4.93
C GLY A 95 -6.47 -0.95 -4.97
N LEU A 96 -7.10 -1.40 -6.06
CA LEU A 96 -7.45 -2.81 -6.27
C LEU A 96 -6.21 -3.68 -6.41
N LEU A 97 -5.27 -3.32 -7.29
CA LEU A 97 -4.05 -4.09 -7.53
C LEU A 97 -3.11 -4.08 -6.32
N LEU A 98 -2.98 -2.96 -5.62
CA LEU A 98 -2.20 -2.85 -4.38
C LEU A 98 -2.80 -3.75 -3.29
N GLY A 99 -4.13 -3.79 -3.16
CA GLY A 99 -4.82 -4.68 -2.24
C GLY A 99 -4.66 -6.14 -2.62
N MET A 100 -4.81 -6.48 -3.90
CA MET A 100 -4.61 -7.85 -4.37
C MET A 100 -3.19 -8.36 -4.09
N ALA A 101 -2.18 -7.50 -4.25
CA ALA A 101 -0.80 -7.83 -3.90
C ALA A 101 -0.55 -8.00 -2.39
N SER A 102 -1.36 -7.38 -1.52
CA SER A 102 -1.15 -7.47 -0.06
C SER A 102 -1.43 -8.87 0.49
N ALA A 103 -2.15 -9.74 -0.25
CA ALA A 103 -2.25 -11.16 0.10
C ALA A 103 -0.88 -11.87 0.17
N LEU A 104 0.14 -11.35 -0.52
CA LEU A 104 1.51 -11.83 -0.36
C LEU A 104 2.12 -11.46 0.99
N GLU A 105 1.71 -10.38 1.64
CA GLU A 105 2.18 -10.09 3.00
C GLU A 105 1.77 -11.21 3.96
N THR A 106 0.54 -11.73 3.81
CA THR A 106 0.07 -12.90 4.55
C THR A 106 0.87 -14.14 4.17
N LEU A 107 0.91 -14.51 2.89
CA LEU A 107 1.43 -15.81 2.45
C LEU A 107 2.96 -15.88 2.53
N CYS A 108 3.66 -14.87 1.99
CA CYS A 108 5.11 -14.80 2.07
C CYS A 108 5.57 -14.55 3.51
N GLY A 109 4.88 -13.70 4.29
CA GLY A 109 5.25 -13.45 5.68
C GLY A 109 5.10 -14.69 6.55
N GLN A 110 3.96 -15.39 6.46
CA GLN A 110 3.74 -16.63 7.23
C GLN A 110 4.72 -17.73 6.80
N ALA A 111 4.98 -17.89 5.49
CA ALA A 111 5.98 -18.86 5.03
C ALA A 111 7.41 -18.50 5.44
N PHE A 112 7.76 -17.21 5.47
CA PHE A 112 9.06 -16.74 5.93
C PHE A 112 9.25 -17.01 7.42
N GLY A 113 8.24 -16.70 8.24
CA GLY A 113 8.22 -17.04 9.67
C GLY A 113 8.34 -18.54 9.94
N ALA A 114 7.69 -19.36 9.11
CA ALA A 114 7.76 -20.81 9.17
C ALA A 114 9.04 -21.41 8.53
N LYS A 115 9.99 -20.57 8.07
CA LYS A 115 11.22 -20.97 7.38
C LYS A 115 11.00 -21.79 6.10
N ARG A 116 9.85 -21.66 5.45
CA ARG A 116 9.51 -22.27 4.16
C ARG A 116 9.90 -21.34 3.00
N TYR A 117 11.18 -20.99 2.92
CA TYR A 117 11.67 -19.91 2.04
C TYR A 117 11.35 -20.11 0.55
N HIS A 118 11.47 -21.35 0.03
CA HIS A 118 11.18 -21.64 -1.38
C HIS A 118 9.75 -21.27 -1.82
N MET A 119 8.77 -21.30 -0.90
CA MET A 119 7.38 -20.98 -1.20
C MET A 119 7.17 -19.51 -1.56
N LEU A 120 8.04 -18.60 -1.09
CA LEU A 120 7.91 -17.17 -1.36
C LEU A 120 7.98 -16.88 -2.87
N GLY A 121 8.91 -17.53 -3.59
CA GLY A 121 9.04 -17.39 -5.04
C GLY A 121 7.84 -17.94 -5.80
N ILE A 122 7.25 -19.04 -5.32
CA ILE A 122 6.03 -19.64 -5.89
C ILE A 122 4.83 -18.73 -5.69
N TYR A 123 4.66 -18.15 -4.49
CA TYR A 123 3.60 -17.18 -4.24
C TYR A 123 3.76 -15.91 -5.08
N LEU A 124 4.98 -15.40 -5.23
CA LEU A 124 5.26 -14.26 -6.11
C LEU A 124 4.76 -14.53 -7.54
N GLN A 125 5.08 -15.71 -8.09
CA GLN A 125 4.64 -16.09 -9.44
C GLN A 125 3.12 -16.25 -9.53
N ARG A 126 2.46 -16.88 -8.53
CA ARG A 126 0.99 -16.92 -8.44
C ARG A 126 0.38 -15.53 -8.48
N SER A 127 0.96 -14.60 -7.72
CA SER A 127 0.51 -13.23 -7.66
C SER A 127 0.66 -12.54 -9.01
N TRP A 128 1.78 -12.72 -9.71
CA TRP A 128 1.96 -12.17 -11.06
C TRP A 128 0.88 -12.68 -12.01
N ILE A 129 0.61 -13.98 -12.05
CA ILE A 129 -0.44 -14.56 -12.91
C ILE A 129 -1.80 -13.92 -12.62
N VAL A 130 -2.18 -13.86 -11.34
CA VAL A 130 -3.50 -13.36 -10.92
C VAL A 130 -3.64 -11.85 -11.15
N LEU A 131 -2.64 -11.05 -10.78
CA LEU A 131 -2.70 -9.60 -10.97
C LEU A 131 -2.59 -9.22 -12.46
N PHE A 132 -1.82 -9.96 -13.25
CA PHE A 132 -1.72 -9.72 -14.68
C PHE A 132 -3.05 -10.00 -15.39
N LEU A 133 -3.74 -11.09 -15.02
CA LEU A 133 -5.11 -11.35 -15.48
C LEU A 133 -6.07 -10.24 -15.05
N CYS A 134 -5.96 -9.76 -13.81
CA CYS A 134 -6.76 -8.65 -13.32
C CYS A 134 -6.48 -7.35 -14.10
N CYS A 135 -5.23 -7.09 -14.48
CA CYS A 135 -4.89 -5.93 -15.30
C CYS A 135 -5.64 -5.92 -16.63
N PHE A 136 -5.75 -7.08 -17.31
CA PHE A 136 -6.55 -7.19 -18.54
C PHE A 136 -8.04 -6.90 -18.32
N LEU A 137 -8.62 -7.37 -17.21
CA LEU A 137 -10.01 -7.09 -16.88
C LEU A 137 -10.27 -5.61 -16.61
N LEU A 138 -9.23 -4.88 -16.19
CA LEU A 138 -9.29 -3.45 -15.88
C LEU A 138 -8.90 -2.55 -17.07
N THR A 139 -8.28 -3.09 -18.12
CA THR A 139 -7.93 -2.36 -19.36
C THR A 139 -9.09 -1.55 -19.96
N PRO A 140 -10.36 -2.03 -19.97
CA PRO A 140 -11.48 -1.24 -20.48
C PRO A 140 -11.64 0.14 -19.82
N VAL A 141 -11.26 0.30 -18.55
CA VAL A 141 -11.32 1.59 -17.85
C VAL A 141 -10.40 2.64 -18.50
N TYR A 142 -9.26 2.22 -19.04
CA TYR A 142 -8.33 3.09 -19.77
C TYR A 142 -8.79 3.32 -21.20
N VAL A 143 -9.24 2.27 -21.89
CA VAL A 143 -9.69 2.36 -23.30
C VAL A 143 -10.92 3.25 -23.44
N PHE A 144 -11.84 3.18 -22.48
CA PHE A 144 -13.06 3.99 -22.45
C PHE A 144 -12.93 5.22 -21.55
N ALA A 145 -11.71 5.67 -21.22
CA ALA A 145 -11.52 6.83 -20.36
C ALA A 145 -12.21 8.10 -20.89
N THR A 146 -12.09 8.43 -22.19
CA THR A 146 -12.77 9.59 -22.78
C THR A 146 -14.29 9.58 -22.56
N PRO A 147 -15.05 8.55 -23.01
CA PRO A 147 -16.50 8.55 -22.81
C PRO A 147 -16.90 8.48 -21.34
N ILE A 148 -16.13 7.80 -20.48
CA ILE A 148 -16.38 7.80 -19.03
C ILE A 148 -16.24 9.22 -18.47
N LEU A 149 -15.20 9.95 -18.84
CA LEU A 149 -14.97 11.31 -18.34
C LEU A 149 -16.00 12.31 -18.86
N LYS A 150 -16.42 12.20 -20.14
CA LYS A 150 -17.52 12.99 -20.69
C LYS A 150 -18.83 12.71 -19.95
N LEU A 151 -19.11 11.44 -19.63
CA LEU A 151 -20.29 11.06 -18.83
C LEU A 151 -20.25 11.63 -17.40
N LEU A 152 -19.06 11.72 -16.81
CA LEU A 152 -18.83 12.35 -15.50
C LEU A 152 -18.87 13.88 -15.55
N GLY A 153 -19.12 14.49 -16.72
CA GLY A 153 -19.29 15.94 -16.88
C GLY A 153 -18.01 16.73 -17.09
N GLN A 154 -16.90 16.09 -17.46
CA GLN A 154 -15.67 16.80 -17.84
C GLN A 154 -15.84 17.50 -19.19
N THR A 155 -15.13 18.61 -19.39
CA THR A 155 -15.12 19.34 -20.67
C THR A 155 -14.50 18.48 -21.77
N ASP A 156 -14.93 18.69 -23.02
CA ASP A 156 -14.54 17.82 -24.15
C ASP A 156 -13.02 17.78 -24.36
N ASP A 157 -12.35 18.92 -24.26
CA ASP A 157 -10.90 19.06 -24.40
C ASP A 157 -10.13 18.29 -23.31
N VAL A 158 -10.53 18.45 -22.05
CA VAL A 158 -9.91 17.75 -20.92
C VAL A 158 -10.19 16.25 -21.00
N ALA A 159 -11.41 15.84 -21.35
CA ALA A 159 -11.80 14.43 -21.45
C ALA A 159 -11.09 13.70 -22.61
N GLU A 160 -10.94 14.34 -23.77
CA GLU A 160 -10.23 13.78 -24.92
C GLU A 160 -8.74 13.62 -24.63
N LEU A 161 -8.09 14.67 -24.11
CA LEU A 161 -6.68 14.62 -23.79
C LEU A 161 -6.38 13.66 -22.62
N SER A 162 -7.27 13.58 -21.62
CA SER A 162 -7.16 12.57 -20.54
C SER A 162 -7.27 11.15 -21.07
N GLY A 163 -8.11 10.92 -22.09
CA GLY A 163 -8.22 9.60 -22.72
C GLY A 163 -6.96 9.20 -23.48
N VAL A 164 -6.34 10.14 -24.19
CA VAL A 164 -5.03 9.91 -24.82
C VAL A 164 -4.00 9.55 -23.76
N VAL A 165 -3.90 10.33 -22.69
CA VAL A 165 -2.99 10.05 -21.56
C VAL A 165 -3.29 8.68 -20.94
N ALA A 166 -4.56 8.33 -20.72
CA ALA A 166 -4.95 7.04 -20.15
C ALA A 166 -4.48 5.86 -21.01
N LEU A 167 -4.60 5.94 -22.33
CA LEU A 167 -4.09 4.90 -23.24
C LEU A 167 -2.57 4.77 -23.13
N TRP A 168 -1.86 5.89 -23.04
CA TRP A 168 -0.41 5.90 -22.87
C TRP A 168 0.03 5.40 -21.49
N LEU A 169 -0.80 5.46 -20.45
CA LEU A 169 -0.51 4.92 -19.11
C LEU A 169 -0.82 3.42 -18.95
N LEU A 170 -1.23 2.73 -20.02
CA LEU A 170 -1.43 1.27 -20.00
C LEU A 170 -0.16 0.50 -19.57
N PRO A 171 1.06 0.80 -20.06
CA PRO A 171 2.26 0.12 -19.61
C PRO A 171 2.48 0.27 -18.10
N LEU A 172 2.28 1.46 -17.52
CA LEU A 172 2.31 1.70 -16.08
C LEU A 172 1.29 0.85 -15.34
N HIS A 173 0.06 0.73 -15.84
CA HIS A 173 -0.97 -0.14 -15.24
C HIS A 173 -0.51 -1.60 -15.17
N PHE A 174 0.07 -2.13 -16.24
CA PHE A 174 0.61 -3.50 -16.25
C PHE A 174 1.85 -3.65 -15.37
N SER A 175 2.64 -2.60 -15.17
CA SER A 175 3.78 -2.62 -14.26
C SER A 175 3.37 -2.93 -12.82
N PHE A 176 2.18 -2.50 -12.38
CA PHE A 176 1.66 -2.74 -11.03
C PHE A 176 1.50 -4.23 -10.72
N ALA A 177 1.16 -5.05 -11.72
CA ALA A 177 1.05 -6.50 -11.56
C ALA A 177 2.37 -7.14 -11.14
N PHE A 178 3.50 -6.54 -11.48
CA PHE A 178 4.83 -7.02 -11.14
C PHE A 178 5.42 -6.29 -9.94
N GLN A 179 5.28 -4.96 -9.93
CA GLN A 179 5.89 -4.07 -8.95
C GLN A 179 5.38 -4.35 -7.53
N PHE A 180 4.06 -4.40 -7.32
CA PHE A 180 3.54 -4.59 -5.96
C PHE A 180 3.90 -5.97 -5.41
N PRO A 181 3.76 -7.08 -6.15
CA PRO A 181 4.22 -8.38 -5.67
C PRO A 181 5.71 -8.46 -5.36
N LEU A 182 6.57 -7.91 -6.22
CA LEU A 182 8.02 -7.87 -5.99
C LEU A 182 8.38 -7.10 -4.72
N GLN A 183 7.73 -5.95 -4.54
CA GLN A 183 7.89 -5.15 -3.33
C GLN A 183 7.51 -5.98 -2.09
N ARG A 184 6.37 -6.67 -2.08
CA ARG A 184 5.95 -7.51 -0.94
C ARG A 184 6.88 -8.70 -0.72
N PHE A 185 7.34 -9.33 -1.79
CA PHE A 185 8.28 -10.45 -1.72
C PHE A 185 9.58 -10.06 -1.00
N LEU A 186 10.19 -8.94 -1.36
CA LEU A 186 11.39 -8.43 -0.67
C LEU A 186 11.07 -7.91 0.72
N GLN A 187 9.88 -7.32 0.90
CA GLN A 187 9.45 -6.75 2.17
C GLN A 187 9.29 -7.82 3.26
N CYS A 188 8.73 -8.98 2.91
CA CYS A 188 8.56 -10.11 3.85
C CYS A 188 9.90 -10.68 4.33
N GLN A 189 10.96 -10.52 3.52
CA GLN A 189 12.32 -10.98 3.81
C GLN A 189 13.18 -9.95 4.55
N LEU A 190 12.60 -8.83 4.99
CA LEU A 190 13.32 -7.72 5.64
C LEU A 190 14.37 -7.05 4.75
N LYS A 191 14.27 -7.17 3.42
CA LYS A 191 15.20 -6.57 2.43
C LYS A 191 14.74 -5.18 1.98
N ASN A 192 14.09 -4.42 2.86
CA ASN A 192 13.41 -3.18 2.52
C ASN A 192 14.34 -2.04 2.11
N ILE A 193 15.61 -2.08 2.56
CA ILE A 193 16.60 -1.07 2.17
C ILE A 193 16.82 -1.05 0.66
N VAL A 194 16.71 -2.20 -0.01
CA VAL A 194 16.81 -2.31 -1.47
C VAL A 194 15.64 -1.62 -2.14
N ILE A 195 14.44 -1.81 -1.60
CA ILE A 195 13.22 -1.15 -2.09
C ILE A 195 13.39 0.37 -2.01
N ALA A 196 13.94 0.88 -0.90
CA ALA A 196 14.20 2.32 -0.74
C ALA A 196 15.22 2.84 -1.78
N TRP A 197 16.35 2.17 -1.98
CA TRP A 197 17.36 2.60 -2.97
C TRP A 197 16.85 2.55 -4.41
N VAL A 198 16.11 1.50 -4.77
CA VAL A 198 15.48 1.40 -6.10
C VAL A 198 14.44 2.49 -6.29
N SER A 199 13.62 2.79 -5.28
CA SER A 199 12.66 3.91 -5.33
C SER A 199 13.33 5.28 -5.42
N LEU A 200 14.44 5.53 -4.71
CA LEU A 200 15.20 6.78 -4.87
C LEU A 200 15.75 6.91 -6.28
N THR A 201 16.35 5.84 -6.80
CA THR A 201 16.91 5.85 -8.16
C THR A 201 15.81 6.04 -9.19
N GLY A 202 14.66 5.37 -9.02
CA GLY A 202 13.49 5.53 -9.87
C GLY A 202 12.93 6.96 -9.85
N LEU A 203 12.93 7.64 -8.70
CA LEU A 203 12.56 9.05 -8.60
C LEU A 203 13.51 9.97 -9.39
N LEU A 204 14.82 9.73 -9.29
CA LEU A 204 15.82 10.49 -10.05
C LEU A 204 15.70 10.24 -11.55
N VAL A 205 15.48 8.99 -11.95
CA VAL A 205 15.18 8.61 -13.33
C VAL A 205 13.92 9.31 -13.81
N ASN A 206 12.85 9.34 -13.02
CA ASN A 206 11.61 10.03 -13.37
C ASN A 206 11.85 11.51 -13.63
N ALA A 207 12.55 12.22 -12.74
CA ALA A 207 12.86 13.63 -12.94
C ALA A 207 13.66 13.88 -14.24
N LEU A 208 14.68 13.06 -14.51
CA LEU A 208 15.53 13.18 -15.70
C LEU A 208 14.75 12.87 -16.99
N VAL A 209 13.98 11.79 -16.98
CA VAL A 209 13.19 11.34 -18.14
C VAL A 209 12.02 12.29 -18.40
N SER A 210 11.34 12.80 -17.37
CA SER A 210 10.32 13.84 -17.52
C SER A 210 10.91 15.09 -18.17
N TRP A 211 12.07 15.57 -17.71
CA TRP A 211 12.74 16.70 -18.33
C TRP A 211 13.11 16.44 -19.79
N LEU A 212 13.66 15.27 -20.10
CA LEU A 212 14.05 14.89 -21.46
C LEU A 212 12.84 14.83 -22.40
N PHE A 213 11.81 14.07 -22.04
CA PHE A 213 10.66 13.82 -22.93
C PHE A 213 9.75 15.04 -23.08
N ILE A 214 9.64 15.88 -22.05
CA ILE A 214 8.73 17.03 -22.08
C ILE A 214 9.42 18.27 -22.67
N TYR A 215 10.66 18.58 -22.27
CA TYR A 215 11.31 19.83 -22.68
C TYR A 215 12.32 19.69 -23.81
N VAL A 216 13.04 18.56 -23.89
CA VAL A 216 14.07 18.38 -24.93
C VAL A 216 13.47 17.78 -26.20
N LEU A 217 12.61 16.77 -26.04
CA LEU A 217 11.97 16.07 -27.17
C LEU A 217 10.61 16.65 -27.56
N ASP A 218 10.04 17.53 -26.73
CA ASP A 218 8.76 18.23 -26.96
C ASP A 218 7.57 17.28 -27.24
N TYR A 219 7.49 16.16 -26.50
CA TYR A 219 6.38 15.20 -26.64
C TYR A 219 5.14 15.57 -25.80
N GLY A 220 5.13 16.75 -25.19
CA GLY A 220 4.01 17.26 -24.40
C GLY A 220 3.51 16.28 -23.33
N VAL A 221 2.18 16.13 -23.22
CA VAL A 221 1.54 15.23 -22.23
C VAL A 221 1.83 13.74 -22.46
N VAL A 222 2.10 13.35 -23.70
CA VAL A 222 2.49 11.97 -24.01
C VAL A 222 3.89 11.70 -23.46
N GLY A 223 4.80 12.67 -23.56
CA GLY A 223 6.11 12.61 -22.91
C GLY A 223 6.03 12.42 -21.39
N ALA A 224 5.06 13.08 -20.75
CA ALA A 224 4.80 12.93 -19.32
C ALA A 224 4.32 11.51 -18.95
N ALA A 225 3.42 10.91 -19.74
CA ALA A 225 2.97 9.53 -19.56
C ALA A 225 4.11 8.52 -19.76
N ILE A 226 4.88 8.66 -20.84
CA ILE A 226 6.03 7.79 -21.14
C ILE A 226 7.08 7.87 -20.02
N ALA A 227 7.35 9.06 -19.48
CA ALA A 227 8.29 9.23 -18.38
C ALA A 227 7.85 8.46 -17.12
N LEU A 228 6.55 8.47 -16.81
CA LEU A 228 6.00 7.66 -15.72
C LEU A 228 6.11 6.16 -16.01
N ASP A 229 5.76 5.71 -17.22
CA ASP A 229 5.88 4.30 -17.61
C ASP A 229 7.31 3.78 -17.41
N ILE A 230 8.29 4.50 -17.97
CA ILE A 230 9.72 4.14 -17.87
C ILE A 230 10.12 4.04 -16.40
N SER A 231 9.69 4.98 -15.58
CA SER A 231 10.10 5.04 -14.18
C SER A 231 9.48 3.92 -13.35
N TRP A 232 8.21 3.57 -13.57
CA TRP A 232 7.57 2.44 -12.90
C TRP A 232 8.14 1.09 -13.35
N TRP A 233 8.41 0.91 -14.64
CA TRP A 233 9.11 -0.29 -15.13
C TRP A 233 10.55 -0.38 -14.64
N PHE A 234 11.24 0.74 -14.47
CA PHE A 234 12.55 0.78 -13.82
C PHE A 234 12.48 0.20 -12.40
N LEU A 235 11.45 0.53 -11.62
CA LEU A 235 11.25 -0.07 -10.30
C LEU A 235 11.07 -1.59 -10.39
N VAL A 236 10.24 -2.06 -11.34
CA VAL A 236 10.00 -3.49 -11.57
C VAL A 236 11.31 -4.21 -11.87
N PHE A 237 12.07 -3.73 -12.86
CA PHE A 237 13.33 -4.36 -13.26
C PHE A 237 14.38 -4.26 -12.16
N GLY A 238 14.47 -3.14 -11.44
CA GLY A 238 15.39 -2.97 -10.32
C GLY A 238 15.17 -4.01 -9.21
N LEU A 239 13.91 -4.22 -8.80
CA LEU A 239 13.58 -5.21 -7.79
C LEU A 239 13.70 -6.66 -8.32
N TYR A 240 13.33 -6.90 -9.58
CA TYR A 240 13.42 -8.22 -10.18
C TYR A 240 14.88 -8.66 -10.39
N VAL A 241 15.74 -7.79 -10.93
CA VAL A 241 17.17 -8.07 -11.11
C VAL A 241 17.80 -8.41 -9.76
N TYR A 242 17.49 -7.63 -8.71
CA TYR A 242 17.97 -7.95 -7.37
C TYR A 242 17.49 -9.34 -6.89
N ALA A 243 16.23 -9.71 -7.14
CA ALA A 243 15.74 -11.04 -6.76
C ALA A 243 16.36 -12.18 -7.60
N ALA A 244 16.53 -11.98 -8.90
CA ALA A 244 16.92 -13.02 -9.86
C ALA A 244 18.44 -13.26 -9.93
N CYS A 245 19.27 -12.24 -9.76
CA CYS A 245 20.73 -12.33 -9.90
C CYS A 245 21.44 -12.83 -8.62
N GLY A 246 20.79 -13.69 -7.83
CA GLY A 246 21.44 -14.45 -6.77
C GLY A 246 21.43 -13.81 -5.37
N TRP A 247 20.85 -12.61 -5.17
CA TRP A 247 20.75 -12.01 -3.83
C TRP A 247 19.60 -12.57 -2.98
N CYS A 248 18.77 -13.44 -3.54
CA CYS A 248 17.64 -14.11 -2.86
C CYS A 248 17.61 -15.64 -3.12
N PRO A 249 18.73 -16.38 -2.90
CA PRO A 249 18.89 -17.75 -3.41
C PRO A 249 17.96 -18.77 -2.75
N GLN A 250 17.61 -18.55 -1.48
CA GLN A 250 16.71 -19.45 -0.74
C GLN A 250 15.22 -19.26 -1.06
N THR A 251 14.87 -18.08 -1.58
CA THR A 251 13.48 -17.66 -1.79
C THR A 251 13.09 -17.58 -3.26
N TRP A 252 14.06 -17.42 -4.15
CA TRP A 252 13.88 -17.37 -5.58
C TRP A 252 14.76 -18.42 -6.27
N THR A 253 14.13 -19.49 -6.73
CA THR A 253 14.79 -20.61 -7.44
C THR A 253 14.43 -20.65 -8.94
N GLY A 254 13.93 -19.54 -9.48
CA GLY A 254 13.42 -19.45 -10.85
C GLY A 254 11.94 -19.80 -11.00
N PHE A 255 11.48 -19.90 -12.24
CA PHE A 255 10.08 -20.19 -12.57
C PHE A 255 9.71 -21.64 -12.24
N SER A 256 8.50 -21.83 -11.71
CA SER A 256 8.01 -23.15 -11.29
C SER A 256 6.57 -23.37 -11.74
N MET A 257 6.27 -24.57 -12.24
CA MET A 257 4.89 -24.97 -12.60
C MET A 257 3.96 -25.02 -11.39
N GLN A 258 4.50 -25.09 -10.17
CA GLN A 258 3.69 -24.97 -8.94
C GLN A 258 3.00 -23.60 -8.83
N ALA A 259 3.45 -22.59 -9.58
CA ALA A 259 2.77 -21.30 -9.66
C ALA A 259 1.33 -21.41 -10.23
N PHE A 260 1.03 -22.44 -11.02
CA PHE A 260 -0.30 -22.64 -11.58
C PHE A 260 -1.25 -23.44 -10.68
N SER A 261 -0.74 -24.03 -9.58
CA SER A 261 -1.57 -24.77 -8.64
C SER A 261 -2.17 -23.86 -7.56
N GLY A 262 -3.41 -24.16 -7.14
CA GLY A 262 -4.07 -23.42 -6.05
C GLY A 262 -4.47 -21.97 -6.40
N LEU A 263 -4.49 -21.60 -7.68
CA LEU A 263 -4.82 -20.24 -8.13
C LEU A 263 -6.18 -19.76 -7.63
N TRP A 264 -7.19 -20.63 -7.57
CA TRP A 264 -8.53 -20.25 -7.10
C TRP A 264 -8.55 -19.76 -5.64
N GLU A 265 -7.85 -20.46 -4.75
CA GLU A 265 -7.75 -20.05 -3.35
C GLU A 265 -6.91 -18.78 -3.20
N PHE A 266 -5.87 -18.62 -4.04
CA PHE A 266 -5.10 -17.39 -4.10
C PHE A 266 -5.97 -16.21 -4.58
N ILE A 267 -6.77 -16.41 -5.63
CA ILE A 267 -7.70 -15.40 -6.17
C ILE A 267 -8.69 -14.96 -5.09
N LYS A 268 -9.30 -15.89 -4.33
CA LYS A 268 -10.22 -15.51 -3.23
C LYS A 268 -9.53 -14.63 -2.19
N LEU A 269 -8.34 -15.04 -1.74
CA LEU A 269 -7.57 -14.32 -0.71
C LEU A 269 -7.13 -12.94 -1.21
N SER A 270 -6.65 -12.88 -2.46
CA SER A 270 -6.19 -11.69 -3.14
C SER A 270 -7.34 -10.72 -3.44
N ALA A 271 -8.45 -11.21 -3.97
CA ALA A 271 -9.65 -10.40 -4.23
C ALA A 271 -10.22 -9.80 -2.95
N ALA A 272 -10.25 -10.54 -1.84
CA ALA A 272 -10.69 -10.00 -0.55
C ALA A 272 -9.83 -8.82 -0.09
N SER A 273 -8.51 -8.92 -0.19
CA SER A 273 -7.59 -7.81 0.12
C SER A 273 -7.72 -6.65 -0.87
N GLY A 274 -7.91 -6.98 -2.16
CA GLY A 274 -8.17 -6.04 -3.24
C GLY A 274 -9.39 -5.18 -2.94
N VAL A 275 -10.54 -5.82 -2.72
CA VAL A 275 -11.80 -5.16 -2.37
C VAL A 275 -11.65 -4.32 -1.10
N MET A 276 -10.99 -4.84 -0.07
CA MET A 276 -10.78 -4.11 1.20
C MET A 276 -10.13 -2.72 0.98
N LEU A 277 -8.96 -2.67 0.33
CA LEU A 277 -8.26 -1.40 0.06
C LEU A 277 -8.95 -0.56 -1.02
N CYS A 278 -9.59 -1.22 -1.98
CA CYS A 278 -10.29 -0.53 -3.05
C CYS A 278 -11.51 0.25 -2.54
N LEU A 279 -12.29 -0.35 -1.63
CA LEU A 279 -13.40 0.31 -0.95
C LEU A 279 -12.94 1.54 -0.16
N GLU A 280 -11.78 1.47 0.50
CA GLU A 280 -11.18 2.60 1.22
C GLU A 280 -10.79 3.74 0.27
N ASN A 281 -10.09 3.40 -0.81
CA ASN A 281 -9.64 4.39 -1.79
C ASN A 281 -10.83 5.04 -2.53
N TRP A 282 -11.85 4.26 -2.90
CA TRP A 282 -13.05 4.78 -3.55
C TRP A 282 -13.87 5.65 -2.62
N TYR A 283 -13.88 5.37 -1.32
CA TYR A 283 -14.57 6.19 -0.34
C TYR A 283 -14.11 7.65 -0.35
N TYR A 284 -12.80 7.90 -0.36
CA TYR A 284 -12.24 9.25 -0.47
C TYR A 284 -12.51 9.92 -1.82
N ARG A 285 -12.66 9.14 -2.90
CA ARG A 285 -13.03 9.69 -4.22
C ARG A 285 -14.48 10.14 -4.27
N ILE A 286 -15.37 9.39 -3.62
CA ILE A 286 -16.78 9.78 -3.51
C ILE A 286 -16.89 11.08 -2.70
N LEU A 287 -16.07 11.27 -1.66
CA LEU A 287 -16.00 12.53 -0.93
C LEU A 287 -15.68 13.72 -1.86
N ILE A 288 -14.67 13.58 -2.72
CA ILE A 288 -14.32 14.62 -3.70
C ILE A 288 -15.47 14.86 -4.69
N LEU A 289 -16.12 13.80 -5.18
CA LEU A 289 -17.24 13.92 -6.11
C LEU A 289 -18.47 14.60 -5.47
N MET A 290 -18.81 14.23 -4.24
CA MET A 290 -19.94 14.78 -3.49
C MET A 290 -19.77 16.27 -3.23
N THR A 291 -18.55 16.70 -2.94
CA THR A 291 -18.24 18.10 -2.63
C THR A 291 -18.19 18.98 -3.89
N GLY A 292 -17.85 18.40 -5.05
CA GLY A 292 -17.95 19.06 -6.36
C GLY A 292 -19.36 19.47 -6.79
N ASN A 293 -20.41 18.93 -6.15
CA ASN A 293 -21.81 19.25 -6.46
C ASN A 293 -22.42 20.34 -5.54
N LEU A 294 -21.61 21.06 -4.76
CA LEU A 294 -22.08 22.13 -3.88
C LEU A 294 -22.25 23.47 -4.62
N LYS A 295 -23.11 24.37 -4.10
CA LYS A 295 -23.41 25.67 -4.75
C LYS A 295 -22.20 26.60 -4.89
N ASN A 296 -21.19 26.48 -4.01
CA ASN A 296 -19.89 27.16 -4.09
C ASN A 296 -18.77 26.15 -4.42
N ALA A 297 -19.00 25.29 -5.43
CA ALA A 297 -18.13 24.15 -5.73
C ALA A 297 -16.66 24.52 -5.94
N THR A 298 -16.35 25.64 -6.59
CA THR A 298 -14.96 25.97 -6.95
C THR A 298 -14.07 26.15 -5.72
N ILE A 299 -14.40 27.10 -4.84
CA ILE A 299 -13.62 27.36 -3.60
C ILE A 299 -13.60 26.11 -2.71
N ALA A 300 -14.75 25.43 -2.61
CA ALA A 300 -14.90 24.21 -1.83
C ALA A 300 -13.99 23.06 -2.29
N VAL A 301 -13.96 22.82 -3.60
CA VAL A 301 -13.18 21.76 -4.24
C VAL A 301 -11.69 22.10 -4.18
N ASP A 302 -11.32 23.36 -4.41
CA ASP A 302 -9.92 23.80 -4.32
C ASP A 302 -9.36 23.61 -2.90
N ALA A 303 -10.11 24.04 -1.88
CA ALA A 303 -9.71 23.87 -0.49
C ALA A 303 -9.63 22.39 -0.09
N LEU A 304 -10.60 21.57 -0.52
CA LEU A 304 -10.58 20.13 -0.28
C LEU A 304 -9.42 19.46 -0.99
N SER A 305 -9.09 19.88 -2.22
CA SER A 305 -7.96 19.34 -2.99
C SER A 305 -6.63 19.62 -2.28
N VAL A 306 -6.44 20.82 -1.72
CA VAL A 306 -5.27 21.14 -0.87
C VAL A 306 -5.20 20.22 0.33
N CYS A 307 -6.32 20.08 1.07
CA CYS A 307 -6.38 19.19 2.23
C CYS A 307 -6.11 17.72 1.89
N MET A 308 -6.68 17.23 0.78
CA MET A 308 -6.49 15.87 0.30
C MET A 308 -5.06 15.62 -0.19
N THR A 309 -4.39 16.63 -0.73
CA THR A 309 -2.98 16.54 -1.10
C THR A 309 -2.11 16.38 0.14
N ILE A 310 -2.34 17.19 1.18
CA ILE A 310 -1.65 17.08 2.48
C ILE A 310 -1.90 15.70 3.11
N ASN A 311 -3.16 15.27 3.14
CA ASN A 311 -3.55 13.93 3.61
C ASN A 311 -2.89 12.83 2.78
N GLY A 312 -2.74 13.00 1.47
CA GLY A 312 -2.10 12.04 0.57
C GLY A 312 -0.62 11.81 0.91
N TRP A 313 0.13 12.87 1.23
CA TRP A 313 1.51 12.74 1.71
C TRP A 313 1.61 12.07 3.07
N GLU A 314 0.77 12.50 4.01
CA GLU A 314 0.72 11.90 5.35
C GLU A 314 0.40 10.41 5.27
N LEU A 315 -0.60 10.03 4.46
CA LEU A 315 -1.09 8.65 4.30
C LEU A 315 0.01 7.67 3.85
N MET A 316 1.09 8.14 3.23
CA MET A 316 2.24 7.28 2.91
C MET A 316 2.88 6.66 4.16
N ILE A 317 2.79 7.35 5.31
CA ILE A 317 3.31 6.87 6.60
C ILE A 317 2.41 5.76 7.17
N PRO A 318 1.10 5.96 7.41
CA PRO A 318 0.22 4.88 7.84
C PRO A 318 0.16 3.68 6.88
N LEU A 319 0.26 3.90 5.56
CA LEU A 319 0.33 2.79 4.58
C LEU A 319 1.66 2.01 4.66
N ALA A 320 2.74 2.63 5.12
CA ALA A 320 3.97 1.92 5.45
C ALA A 320 3.82 1.12 6.73
N PHE A 321 3.13 1.65 7.76
CA PHE A 321 2.79 0.89 8.97
C PHE A 321 1.81 -0.26 8.69
N PHE A 322 0.81 -0.08 7.83
CA PHE A 322 -0.07 -1.15 7.33
C PHE A 322 0.77 -2.33 6.85
N ALA A 323 1.72 -2.04 5.97
CA ALA A 323 2.57 -3.05 5.36
C ALA A 323 3.57 -3.66 6.34
N GLY A 324 4.24 -2.81 7.14
CA GLY A 324 5.25 -3.25 8.09
C GLY A 324 4.69 -4.09 9.22
N THR A 325 3.56 -3.66 9.77
CA THR A 325 2.81 -4.40 10.80
C THR A 325 2.28 -5.71 10.23
N GLY A 326 1.73 -5.69 9.01
CA GLY A 326 1.26 -6.90 8.32
C GLY A 326 2.36 -7.95 8.18
N VAL A 327 3.56 -7.54 7.74
CA VAL A 327 4.71 -8.45 7.64
C VAL A 327 5.17 -8.95 9.00
N ARG A 328 5.28 -8.09 10.02
CA ARG A 328 5.69 -8.52 11.38
C ARG A 328 4.72 -9.53 11.97
N VAL A 329 3.43 -9.23 11.91
CA VAL A 329 2.36 -10.13 12.41
C VAL A 329 2.37 -11.44 11.64
N ALA A 330 2.48 -11.41 10.30
CA ALA A 330 2.55 -12.60 9.48
C ALA A 330 3.77 -13.47 9.83
N ASN A 331 4.95 -12.87 9.99
CA ASN A 331 6.18 -13.58 10.34
C ASN A 331 6.07 -14.26 11.73
N GLU A 332 5.57 -13.55 12.74
CA GLU A 332 5.41 -14.12 14.08
C GLU A 332 4.35 -15.23 14.13
N LEU A 333 3.22 -15.06 13.43
CA LEU A 333 2.19 -16.10 13.33
C LEU A 333 2.69 -17.33 12.56
N GLY A 334 3.42 -17.13 11.47
CA GLY A 334 4.05 -18.21 10.71
C GLY A 334 5.08 -19.00 11.53
N ALA A 335 5.78 -18.32 12.44
CA ALA A 335 6.69 -18.95 13.40
C ALA A 335 5.99 -19.65 14.58
N GLY A 336 4.65 -19.60 14.65
CA GLY A 336 3.86 -20.12 15.78
C GLY A 336 3.91 -19.24 17.04
N ASN A 337 4.51 -18.05 16.98
CA ASN A 337 4.68 -17.15 18.10
C ASN A 337 3.52 -16.15 18.22
N TRP A 338 2.37 -16.63 18.70
CA TRP A 338 1.19 -15.78 18.88
C TRP A 338 1.40 -14.62 19.88
N LYS A 339 2.26 -14.81 20.90
CA LYS A 339 2.61 -13.75 21.87
C LYS A 339 3.39 -12.62 21.18
N GLY A 340 4.34 -12.99 20.31
CA GLY A 340 5.08 -12.05 19.46
C GLY A 340 4.18 -11.27 18.53
N ALA A 341 3.26 -11.94 17.83
CA ALA A 341 2.31 -11.29 16.92
C ALA A 341 1.42 -10.26 17.64
N LYS A 342 0.90 -10.62 18.82
CA LYS A 342 0.11 -9.72 19.67
C LYS A 342 0.93 -8.53 20.18
N PHE A 343 2.20 -8.75 20.53
CA PHE A 343 3.09 -7.70 21.01
C PHE A 343 3.48 -6.73 19.89
N ALA A 344 3.86 -7.25 18.71
CA ALA A 344 4.15 -6.46 17.50
C ALA A 344 2.95 -5.57 17.12
N THR A 345 1.74 -6.10 17.20
CA THR A 345 0.50 -5.34 16.98
C THR A 345 0.38 -4.15 17.92
N LYS A 346 0.60 -4.36 19.23
CA LYS A 346 0.50 -3.28 20.23
C LYS A 346 1.55 -2.19 19.99
N VAL A 347 2.81 -2.59 19.78
CA VAL A 347 3.90 -1.64 19.53
C VAL A 347 3.62 -0.81 18.28
N SER A 348 3.19 -1.46 17.19
CA SER A 348 2.89 -0.78 15.92
C SER A 348 1.74 0.22 16.04
N VAL A 349 0.65 -0.16 16.72
CA VAL A 349 -0.50 0.75 16.95
C VAL A 349 -0.07 1.94 17.80
N VAL A 350 0.69 1.74 18.87
CA VAL A 350 1.15 2.83 19.74
C VAL A 350 2.06 3.79 18.97
N GLU A 351 3.08 3.28 18.28
CA GLU A 351 4.02 4.13 17.54
C GLU A 351 3.33 4.92 16.42
N SER A 352 2.47 4.26 15.63
CA SER A 352 1.72 4.94 14.57
C SER A 352 0.76 5.99 15.13
N THR A 353 0.12 5.72 16.27
CA THR A 353 -0.72 6.71 16.96
C THR A 353 0.10 7.91 17.44
N VAL A 354 1.29 7.69 18.01
CA VAL A 354 2.18 8.79 18.45
C VAL A 354 2.59 9.67 17.27
N ILE A 355 2.92 9.07 16.12
CA ILE A 355 3.24 9.80 14.89
C ILE A 355 2.01 10.57 14.38
N GLY A 356 0.84 9.94 14.37
CA GLY A 356 -0.42 10.60 13.99
C GLY A 356 -0.78 11.77 14.90
N VAL A 357 -0.58 11.64 16.22
CA VAL A 357 -0.75 12.76 17.18
C VAL A 357 0.24 13.88 16.86
N PHE A 358 1.49 13.56 16.56
CA PHE A 358 2.48 14.57 16.16
C PHE A 358 2.02 15.34 14.91
N PHE A 359 1.58 14.66 13.85
CA PHE A 359 1.09 15.34 12.64
C PHE A 359 -0.22 16.09 12.87
N CYS A 360 -1.13 15.56 13.68
CA CYS A 360 -2.35 16.23 14.08
C CYS A 360 -2.04 17.57 14.79
N VAL A 361 -1.13 17.57 15.77
CA VAL A 361 -0.67 18.78 16.46
C VAL A 361 0.05 19.72 15.50
N LEU A 362 0.88 19.20 14.60
CA LEU A 362 1.59 20.00 13.62
C LEU A 362 0.61 20.75 12.71
N ILE A 363 -0.37 20.05 12.12
CA ILE A 363 -1.39 20.65 11.25
C ILE A 363 -2.20 21.70 12.01
N MET A 364 -2.61 21.42 13.24
CA MET A 364 -3.30 22.40 14.08
C MET A 364 -2.42 23.60 14.44
N ALA A 365 -1.11 23.46 14.53
CA ALA A 365 -0.20 24.55 14.84
C ALA A 365 0.14 25.43 13.62
N VAL A 366 0.05 24.89 12.41
CA VAL A 366 0.35 25.61 11.16
C VAL A 366 -0.88 25.84 10.28
N HIS A 367 -2.09 25.69 10.84
CA HIS A 367 -3.35 25.69 10.09
C HIS A 367 -3.56 26.96 9.25
N ASP A 368 -3.17 28.11 9.80
CA ASP A 368 -3.23 29.43 9.18
C ASP A 368 -2.19 29.62 8.06
N LYS A 369 -1.14 28.79 8.02
CA LYS A 369 0.03 28.97 7.14
C LYS A 369 0.19 27.88 6.08
N ILE A 370 -0.30 26.67 6.33
CA ILE A 370 -0.02 25.50 5.49
C ILE A 370 -0.58 25.65 4.07
N ALA A 371 -1.71 26.34 3.93
CA ALA A 371 -2.39 26.55 2.66
C ALA A 371 -1.63 27.51 1.72
N TYR A 372 -0.78 28.41 2.25
CA TYR A 372 0.02 29.34 1.45
C TYR A 372 1.03 28.65 0.53
N ILE A 373 1.37 27.39 0.82
CA ILE A 373 2.24 26.58 -0.04
C ILE A 373 1.54 26.25 -1.36
N PHE A 374 0.20 26.21 -1.37
CA PHE A 374 -0.60 25.74 -2.50
C PHE A 374 -1.34 26.85 -3.23
N THR A 375 -1.73 27.93 -2.54
CA THR A 375 -2.56 28.98 -3.14
C THR A 375 -2.30 30.34 -2.51
N SER A 376 -2.54 31.39 -3.28
CA SER A 376 -2.55 32.79 -2.83
C SER A 376 -3.97 33.37 -2.72
N SER A 377 -5.01 32.58 -3.04
CA SER A 377 -6.41 33.02 -2.97
C SER A 377 -6.89 33.09 -1.53
N SER A 378 -7.24 34.28 -1.04
CA SER A 378 -7.73 34.47 0.33
C SER A 378 -8.96 33.61 0.66
N ALA A 379 -9.86 33.43 -0.31
CA ALA A 379 -11.06 32.62 -0.13
C ALA A 379 -10.75 31.12 0.05
N VAL A 380 -9.72 30.62 -0.65
CA VAL A 380 -9.29 29.22 -0.51
C VAL A 380 -8.51 29.03 0.78
N LEU A 381 -7.69 30.01 1.17
CA LEU A 381 -6.95 29.99 2.44
C LEU A 381 -7.91 29.92 3.64
N GLU A 382 -8.94 30.76 3.66
CA GLU A 382 -9.97 30.77 4.72
C GLU A 382 -10.75 29.44 4.77
N ALA A 383 -11.11 28.89 3.60
CA ALA A 383 -11.78 27.60 3.54
C ALA A 383 -10.90 26.42 4.02
N VAL A 384 -9.60 26.43 3.71
CA VAL A 384 -8.66 25.41 4.22
C VAL A 384 -8.49 25.56 5.74
N ASP A 385 -8.45 26.80 6.24
CA ASP A 385 -8.34 27.09 7.67
C ASP A 385 -9.51 26.51 8.47
N GLU A 386 -10.74 26.71 7.99
CA GLU A 386 -11.96 26.13 8.58
C GLU A 386 -11.92 24.60 8.59
N MET A 387 -11.32 23.99 7.57
CA MET A 387 -11.21 22.54 7.42
C MET A 387 -10.03 21.91 8.18
N ALA A 388 -9.04 22.70 8.60
CA ALA A 388 -7.78 22.18 9.14
C ALA A 388 -7.99 21.30 10.38
N TYR A 389 -8.98 21.63 11.22
CA TYR A 389 -9.36 20.81 12.37
C TYR A 389 -9.87 19.43 11.96
N LEU A 390 -10.70 19.38 10.91
CA LEU A 390 -11.23 18.14 10.38
C LEU A 390 -10.14 17.30 9.69
N LEU A 391 -9.22 17.96 8.99
CA LEU A 391 -8.02 17.34 8.44
C LEU A 391 -7.16 16.72 9.55
N ALA A 392 -6.91 17.45 10.64
CA ALA A 392 -6.11 16.97 11.76
C ALA A 392 -6.72 15.72 12.44
N VAL A 393 -8.05 15.71 12.63
CA VAL A 393 -8.77 14.53 13.12
C VAL A 393 -8.71 13.37 12.12
N THR A 394 -8.83 13.67 10.82
CA THR A 394 -8.72 12.68 9.74
C THR A 394 -7.35 11.99 9.76
N ILE A 395 -6.27 12.76 9.88
CA ILE A 395 -4.90 12.27 10.01
C ILE A 395 -4.75 11.34 11.23
N LEU A 396 -5.29 11.74 12.38
CA LEU A 396 -5.22 10.93 13.59
C LEU A 396 -5.97 9.58 13.45
N LEU A 397 -7.15 9.58 12.82
CA LEU A 397 -7.88 8.32 12.55
C LEU A 397 -7.14 7.46 11.53
N ASN A 398 -6.64 8.08 10.46
CA ASN A 398 -5.85 7.44 9.42
C ASN A 398 -4.47 6.95 9.91
N SER A 399 -3.99 7.38 11.08
CA SER A 399 -2.77 6.83 11.67
C SER A 399 -3.00 5.50 12.40
N VAL A 400 -4.25 5.18 12.78
CA VAL A 400 -4.58 3.95 13.52
C VAL A 400 -5.19 2.91 12.60
N GLN A 401 -6.12 3.34 11.74
CA GLN A 401 -6.94 2.47 10.91
C GLN A 401 -6.12 1.56 9.98
N PRO A 402 -5.14 2.06 9.19
CA PRO A 402 -4.34 1.23 8.30
C PRO A 402 -3.48 0.22 9.06
N VAL A 403 -3.05 0.54 10.28
CA VAL A 403 -2.27 -0.41 11.10
C VAL A 403 -3.12 -1.62 11.46
N LEU A 404 -4.37 -1.40 11.88
CA LEU A 404 -5.31 -2.47 12.21
C LEU A 404 -5.69 -3.30 10.97
N SER A 405 -5.88 -2.66 9.82
CA SER A 405 -6.08 -3.36 8.54
C SER A 405 -4.84 -4.17 8.16
N GLY A 406 -3.63 -3.66 8.42
CA GLY A 406 -2.37 -4.36 8.24
C GLY A 406 -2.26 -5.61 9.11
N VAL A 407 -2.66 -5.52 10.38
CA VAL A 407 -2.77 -6.67 11.29
C VAL A 407 -3.72 -7.72 10.71
N ALA A 408 -4.88 -7.29 10.20
CA ALA A 408 -5.86 -8.21 9.62
C ALA A 408 -5.33 -8.93 8.38
N VAL A 409 -4.59 -8.23 7.51
CA VAL A 409 -3.91 -8.80 6.36
C VAL A 409 -2.81 -9.76 6.81
N GLY A 410 -1.94 -9.38 7.75
CA GLY A 410 -0.86 -10.25 8.25
C GLY A 410 -1.36 -11.56 8.87
N SER A 411 -2.51 -11.52 9.54
CA SER A 411 -3.18 -12.70 10.09
C SER A 411 -4.00 -13.48 9.03
N GLY A 412 -4.43 -12.83 7.96
CA GLY A 412 -5.15 -13.43 6.84
C GLY A 412 -6.68 -13.46 7.00
N TRP A 413 -7.26 -12.44 7.64
CA TRP A 413 -8.71 -12.27 7.80
C TRP A 413 -9.24 -10.98 7.12
N GLN A 414 -8.55 -10.52 6.07
CA GLN A 414 -8.95 -9.34 5.27
C GLN A 414 -10.38 -9.38 4.72
N ALA A 415 -10.96 -10.57 4.48
CA ALA A 415 -12.33 -10.69 3.99
C ALA A 415 -13.34 -10.11 4.98
N TRP A 416 -13.12 -10.32 6.29
CA TRP A 416 -13.93 -9.71 7.33
C TRP A 416 -13.80 -8.19 7.33
N VAL A 417 -12.58 -7.67 7.11
CA VAL A 417 -12.36 -6.23 7.00
C VAL A 417 -13.07 -5.67 5.77
N ALA A 418 -13.06 -6.35 4.62
CA ALA A 418 -13.82 -5.92 3.45
C ALA A 418 -15.33 -5.79 3.73
N TYR A 419 -15.93 -6.73 4.46
CA TYR A 419 -17.34 -6.62 4.88
C TYR A 419 -17.58 -5.44 5.84
N ILE A 420 -16.68 -5.23 6.79
CA ILE A 420 -16.73 -4.09 7.72
C ILE A 420 -16.61 -2.78 6.93
N ASN A 421 -15.72 -2.70 5.95
CA ASN A 421 -15.53 -1.53 5.08
C ASN A 421 -16.80 -1.23 4.29
N LEU A 422 -17.42 -2.24 3.70
CA LEU A 422 -18.68 -2.06 2.97
C LEU A 422 -19.78 -1.47 3.87
N PHE A 423 -19.91 -2.00 5.09
CA PHE A 423 -20.89 -1.51 6.06
C PHE A 423 -20.56 -0.08 6.52
N CYS A 424 -19.36 0.16 7.05
CA CYS A 424 -19.01 1.44 7.65
C CYS A 424 -18.98 2.54 6.60
N TYR A 425 -18.33 2.33 5.46
CA TYR A 425 -18.19 3.38 4.46
C TYR A 425 -19.47 3.62 3.66
N TYR A 426 -20.10 2.57 3.14
CA TYR A 426 -21.16 2.74 2.15
C TYR A 426 -22.57 2.71 2.77
N ILE A 427 -22.78 1.96 3.85
CA ILE A 427 -24.10 1.86 4.49
C ILE A 427 -24.26 2.94 5.56
N VAL A 428 -23.20 3.30 6.28
CA VAL A 428 -23.27 4.31 7.36
C VAL A 428 -22.68 5.65 6.94
N GLY A 429 -21.41 5.65 6.54
CA GLY A 429 -20.63 6.87 6.30
C GLY A 429 -21.15 7.71 5.13
N LEU A 430 -21.48 7.10 3.98
CA LEU A 430 -22.03 7.83 2.83
C LEU A 430 -23.38 8.47 3.13
N PRO A 431 -24.40 7.74 3.67
CA PRO A 431 -25.65 8.37 4.08
C PRO A 431 -25.47 9.46 5.14
N LEU A 432 -24.58 9.26 6.12
CA LEU A 432 -24.33 10.26 7.15
C LEU A 432 -23.69 11.53 6.55
N GLY A 433 -22.71 11.39 5.65
CA GLY A 433 -22.13 12.50 4.90
C GLY A 433 -23.17 13.26 4.07
N PHE A 434 -24.07 12.55 3.39
CA PHE A 434 -25.16 13.16 2.65
C PHE A 434 -26.14 13.92 3.55
N LEU A 435 -26.56 13.33 4.67
CA LEU A 435 -27.44 13.98 5.63
C LEU A 435 -26.81 15.25 6.22
N MET A 436 -25.56 15.15 6.68
CA MET A 436 -24.84 16.29 7.26
C MET A 436 -24.63 17.43 6.24
N GLY A 437 -24.28 17.08 5.00
CA GLY A 437 -24.05 18.06 3.93
C GLY A 437 -25.30 18.79 3.48
N TRP A 438 -26.35 18.06 3.07
CA TRP A 438 -27.52 18.63 2.39
C TRP A 438 -28.73 18.84 3.29
N VAL A 439 -28.97 17.98 4.27
CA VAL A 439 -30.15 18.11 5.15
C VAL A 439 -29.87 19.10 6.27
N PHE A 440 -28.71 18.98 6.93
CA PHE A 440 -28.30 19.91 7.99
C PHE A 440 -27.57 21.16 7.47
N ASN A 441 -27.36 21.27 6.16
CA ASN A 441 -26.71 22.40 5.49
C ASN A 441 -25.31 22.74 6.03
N LEU A 442 -24.58 21.75 6.56
CA LEU A 442 -23.20 21.94 7.06
C LEU A 442 -22.15 21.94 5.94
N SER A 443 -22.59 22.03 4.67
CA SER A 443 -21.75 22.10 3.48
C SER A 443 -20.62 21.06 3.49
N ILE A 444 -19.39 21.43 3.19
CA ILE A 444 -18.27 20.49 3.03
C ILE A 444 -17.86 19.88 4.38
N GLY A 445 -17.81 20.68 5.44
CA GLY A 445 -17.48 20.21 6.78
C GLY A 445 -18.47 19.14 7.27
N GLY A 446 -19.74 19.27 6.90
CA GLY A 446 -20.76 18.25 7.12
C GLY A 446 -20.50 16.95 6.37
N ILE A 447 -20.26 17.04 5.06
CA ILE A 447 -20.01 15.84 4.22
C ILE A 447 -18.77 15.11 4.70
N TRP A 448 -17.65 15.82 4.83
CA TRP A 448 -16.38 15.25 5.23
C TRP A 448 -16.45 14.74 6.67
N GLY A 449 -17.04 15.49 7.61
CA GLY A 449 -17.24 15.05 8.99
C GLY A 449 -18.11 13.80 9.09
N GLY A 450 -19.26 13.79 8.42
CA GLY A 450 -20.16 12.63 8.39
C GLY A 450 -19.49 11.39 7.83
N MET A 451 -18.69 11.54 6.77
CA MET A 451 -17.95 10.43 6.18
C MET A 451 -16.83 9.93 7.10
N ILE A 452 -16.06 10.82 7.73
CA ILE A 452 -14.95 10.42 8.61
C ILE A 452 -15.47 9.78 9.89
N PHE A 453 -16.42 10.40 10.58
CA PHE A 453 -16.92 9.85 11.85
C PHE A 453 -17.82 8.63 11.64
N GLY A 454 -18.69 8.64 10.62
CA GLY A 454 -19.60 7.54 10.31
C GLY A 454 -18.92 6.37 9.59
N GLY A 455 -17.90 6.64 8.78
CA GLY A 455 -17.13 5.65 8.05
C GLY A 455 -15.88 5.22 8.81
N THR A 456 -14.80 5.98 8.64
CA THR A 456 -13.46 5.65 9.14
C THR A 456 -13.42 5.48 10.66
N GLY A 457 -14.12 6.33 11.41
CA GLY A 457 -14.18 6.27 12.88
C GLY A 457 -14.85 4.98 13.38
N ILE A 458 -16.03 4.64 12.86
CA ILE A 458 -16.74 3.41 13.23
C ILE A 458 -15.94 2.17 12.81
N GLN A 459 -15.38 2.16 11.60
CA GLN A 459 -14.54 1.06 11.12
C GLN A 459 -13.32 0.85 12.04
N THR A 460 -12.62 1.93 12.40
CA THR A 460 -11.47 1.89 13.32
C THR A 460 -11.86 1.30 14.67
N LEU A 461 -13.01 1.72 15.23
CA LEU A 461 -13.51 1.20 16.51
C LEU A 461 -13.82 -0.31 16.42
N ILE A 462 -14.50 -0.74 15.36
CA ILE A 462 -14.83 -2.15 15.15
C ILE A 462 -13.55 -2.98 15.01
N LEU A 463 -12.60 -2.55 14.19
CA LEU A 463 -11.33 -3.25 14.01
C LEU A 463 -10.51 -3.31 15.29
N ALA A 464 -10.50 -2.24 16.09
CA ALA A 464 -9.83 -2.22 17.39
C ALA A 464 -10.46 -3.26 18.35
N ILE A 465 -11.80 -3.28 18.45
CA ILE A 465 -12.52 -4.24 19.30
C ILE A 465 -12.24 -5.68 18.87
N ILE A 466 -12.32 -5.97 17.57
CA ILE A 466 -12.07 -7.33 17.06
C ILE A 466 -10.62 -7.74 17.32
N THR A 467 -9.66 -6.86 17.08
CA THR A 467 -8.23 -7.13 17.30
C THR A 467 -7.91 -7.39 18.78
N ILE A 468 -8.51 -6.62 19.69
CA ILE A 468 -8.34 -6.79 21.14
C ILE A 468 -8.94 -8.12 21.61
N ARG A 469 -10.13 -8.48 21.11
CA ARG A 469 -10.85 -9.69 21.52
C ARG A 469 -10.39 -10.96 20.81
N ARG A 470 -9.47 -10.87 19.84
CA ARG A 470 -9.07 -12.01 19.05
C ARG A 470 -8.26 -13.01 19.86
N ASP A 471 -8.56 -14.28 19.62
CA ASP A 471 -7.78 -15.40 20.11
C ASP A 471 -6.54 -15.58 19.21
N TRP A 472 -5.41 -15.02 19.66
CA TRP A 472 -4.15 -15.01 18.91
C TRP A 472 -3.53 -16.39 18.77
N GLU A 473 -3.81 -17.31 19.70
CA GLU A 473 -3.31 -18.69 19.64
C GLU A 473 -3.97 -19.42 18.47
N LYS A 474 -5.30 -19.32 18.34
CA LYS A 474 -6.03 -19.85 17.18
C LYS A 474 -5.60 -19.24 15.85
N GLU A 475 -5.22 -17.96 15.82
CA GLU A 475 -4.71 -17.35 14.59
C GLU A 475 -3.33 -17.91 14.19
N ALA A 476 -2.47 -18.23 15.16
CA ALA A 476 -1.20 -18.92 14.87
C ALA A 476 -1.42 -20.35 14.38
N GLU A 477 -2.39 -21.09 14.96
CA GLU A 477 -2.78 -22.41 14.46
C GLU A 477 -3.25 -22.36 13.00
N LYS A 478 -4.12 -21.40 12.66
CA LYS A 478 -4.58 -21.18 11.28
C LYS A 478 -3.45 -20.80 10.34
N ALA A 479 -2.52 -19.95 10.78
CA ALA A 479 -1.35 -19.60 9.98
C ALA A 479 -0.49 -20.83 9.68
N ASN A 480 -0.27 -21.71 10.67
CA ASN A 480 0.47 -22.95 10.47
C ASN A 480 -0.26 -23.91 9.52
N GLN A 481 -1.59 -24.09 9.68
CA GLN A 481 -2.41 -24.87 8.75
C GLN A 481 -2.34 -24.33 7.32
N ARG A 482 -2.38 -23.01 7.15
CA ARG A 482 -2.24 -22.35 5.86
C ARG A 482 -0.86 -22.64 5.26
N VAL A 483 0.22 -22.44 6.00
CA VAL A 483 1.59 -22.74 5.54
C VAL A 483 1.69 -24.21 5.09
N LEU A 484 1.15 -25.14 5.86
CA LEU A 484 1.14 -26.57 5.50
C LEU A 484 0.38 -26.82 4.20
N GLN A 485 -0.87 -26.33 4.10
CA GLN A 485 -1.73 -26.49 2.92
C GLN A 485 -1.06 -26.05 1.63
N TRP A 486 -0.29 -24.96 1.68
CA TRP A 486 0.37 -24.42 0.50
C TRP A 486 1.75 -25.06 0.22
N SER A 487 2.43 -25.58 1.25
CA SER A 487 3.76 -26.19 1.13
C SER A 487 3.71 -27.65 0.68
N THR A 488 2.60 -28.36 0.87
CA THR A 488 2.42 -29.74 0.43
C THR A 488 1.58 -29.80 -0.84
N PRO A 489 2.11 -30.32 -1.97
CA PRO A 489 1.29 -30.61 -3.14
C PRO A 489 0.17 -31.60 -2.76
N LYS A 490 -1.05 -31.36 -3.23
CA LYS A 490 -2.11 -32.38 -3.12
C LYS A 490 -1.68 -33.61 -3.94
N PRO A 491 -1.90 -34.84 -3.42
CA PRO A 491 -1.44 -36.07 -4.07
C PRO A 491 -2.09 -36.38 -5.43
N ASP A 492 -3.16 -35.67 -5.82
CA ASP A 492 -3.88 -35.95 -7.08
C ASP A 492 -3.10 -35.59 -8.36
N ASN A 493 -1.94 -34.94 -8.26
CA ASN A 493 -1.10 -34.60 -9.43
C ASN A 493 0.09 -35.55 -9.65
N GLN A 494 0.21 -36.66 -8.90
CA GLN A 494 1.31 -37.63 -9.07
C GLN A 494 0.87 -38.98 -9.65
N SER A 495 -0.43 -39.19 -9.88
CA SER A 495 -0.97 -40.46 -10.39
C SER A 495 -1.01 -40.59 -11.92
N GLU A 496 -0.67 -39.56 -12.69
CA GLU A 496 -0.73 -39.61 -14.17
C GLU A 496 0.63 -39.69 -14.89
N GLU A 497 1.77 -39.61 -14.19
CA GLU A 497 3.11 -39.69 -14.82
C GLU A 497 3.83 -41.06 -14.64
N GLN A 498 3.13 -42.11 -14.21
CA GLN A 498 3.73 -43.46 -14.11
C GLN A 498 3.02 -44.57 -14.89
N VAL A 499 2.11 -44.23 -15.80
CA VAL A 499 1.61 -45.20 -16.79
C VAL A 499 1.51 -44.53 -18.15
N HIS A 500 2.64 -44.49 -18.86
CA HIS A 500 2.71 -44.86 -20.29
C HIS A 500 4.14 -44.97 -20.80
#